data_AF-A0AAJ1UKQ4-F1
#
_entry.id   AF-A0AAJ1UKQ4-F1
#
_cell.length_a   1.000
_cell.length_b   1.000
_cell.length_c   1.000
_cell.angle_alpha   90.00
_cell.angle_beta   90.00
_cell.angle_gamma   90.00
#
_symmetry.space_group_name_H-M   'P 1'
#
loop_
_entity.id
_entity.type
_entity.pdbx_description
1 polymer ?
#
loop_
_entity_poly.entity_id
_entity_poly.type
_entity_poly.pdbx_seq_one_letter_code
_entity_poly.pdbx_strand_id
1 'polypeptide(L)'
;MISVVDYGLGNLGSILNMFRKINVPAQLVTTPEEILVADKILLPGVGAFDVAMQELARRELIEPLKHQALQARIPILGICLGMQLLG
;
A
#
# COMPACT_ATOMS: atom_id res chain seq x y z
N MET A 1 0.64 11.58 7.98
CA MET A 1 -0.51 10.85 7.42
C MET A 1 -0.02 9.51 6.88
N ILE A 2 -0.79 8.44 6.97
CA ILE A 2 -0.44 7.12 6.42
C ILE A 2 -1.17 6.92 5.08
N SER A 3 -0.43 6.61 4.02
CA SER A 3 -1.00 6.24 2.72
C SER A 3 -1.23 4.73 2.68
N VAL A 4 -2.48 4.31 2.59
CA VAL A 4 -2.89 2.91 2.49
C VAL A 4 -3.14 2.58 1.03
N VAL A 5 -2.34 1.69 0.45
CA VAL A 5 -2.42 1.38 -0.99
C VAL A 5 -3.63 0.50 -1.27
N ASP A 6 -4.51 0.98 -2.16
CA ASP A 6 -5.65 0.23 -2.67
C ASP A 6 -5.40 -0.20 -4.12
N TYR A 7 -5.09 -1.49 -4.25
CA TYR A 7 -4.97 -2.18 -5.53
C TYR A 7 -6.05 -3.26 -5.69
N GLY A 8 -7.18 -3.12 -4.99
CA GLY A 8 -8.34 -4.02 -5.05
C GLY A 8 -8.25 -5.25 -4.16
N LEU A 9 -7.17 -5.43 -3.40
CA LEU A 9 -6.98 -6.56 -2.48
C LEU A 9 -6.68 -6.09 -1.07
N GLY A 10 -7.44 -6.59 -0.10
CA GLY A 10 -7.25 -6.30 1.32
C GLY A 10 -8.55 -5.90 2.04
N ASN A 11 -8.49 -5.82 3.36
CA ASN A 11 -9.60 -5.36 4.20
C ASN A 11 -9.42 -3.88 4.55
N LEU A 12 -9.55 -3.01 3.54
CA LEU A 12 -9.29 -1.58 3.64
C LEU A 12 -10.17 -0.88 4.69
N GLY A 13 -11.45 -1.25 4.75
CA GLY A 13 -12.38 -0.72 5.75
C GLY A 13 -11.92 -0.97 7.18
N SER A 14 -11.42 -2.17 7.49
CA SER A 14 -10.90 -2.47 8.82
C SER A 14 -9.61 -1.71 9.13
N ILE A 15 -8.72 -1.55 8.15
CA ILE A 15 -7.47 -0.79 8.30
C ILE A 15 -7.75 0.67 8.61
N LEU A 16 -8.59 1.33 7.81
CA LEU A 16 -8.98 2.73 8.06
C LEU A 16 -9.68 2.89 9.40
N ASN A 17 -10.53 1.92 9.79
CA ASN A 17 -11.17 1.90 11.10
C ASN A 17 -10.16 1.79 12.24
N MET A 18 -9.10 0.99 12.10
CA MET A 18 -8.04 0.87 13.10
C MET A 18 -7.27 2.19 13.25
N PHE A 19 -6.88 2.84 12.15
CA PHE A 19 -6.21 4.15 12.21
C PHE A 19 -7.09 5.23 12.85
N ARG A 20 -8.38 5.26 12.51
CA ARG A 20 -9.36 6.15 13.15
C ARG A 20 -9.46 5.91 14.66
N LYS A 21 -9.48 4.65 15.11
CA LYS A 21 -9.55 4.31 16.55
C LYS A 21 -8.35 4.82 17.34
N ILE A 22 -7.17 4.90 16.72
CA ILE A 22 -5.94 5.38 17.36
C ILE A 22 -5.63 6.86 17.04
N ASN A 23 -6.58 7.59 16.46
CA ASN A 23 -6.45 9.00 16.07
C ASN A 23 -5.25 9.28 15.15
N VAL A 24 -4.91 8.35 14.26
CA VAL A 24 -3.87 8.52 13.25
C VAL A 24 -4.53 8.80 11.89
N PRO A 25 -4.19 9.91 11.21
CA PRO A 25 -4.70 10.19 9.87
C PRO A 25 -4.19 9.17 8.85
N ALA A 26 -5.10 8.52 8.15
CA ALA A 26 -4.81 7.62 7.05
C ALA A 26 -5.75 7.87 5.87
N GLN A 27 -5.23 7.71 4.66
CA GLN A 27 -6.00 7.87 3.42
C GLN A 27 -5.73 6.70 2.48
N LEU A 28 -6.71 6.36 1.64
CA LEU A 28 -6.49 5.42 0.54
C LEU A 28 -5.73 6.14 -0.57
N VAL A 29 -4.79 5.43 -1.20
CA VAL A 29 -4.11 5.86 -2.41
C VAL A 29 -4.25 4.78 -3.48
N THR A 30 -4.59 5.20 -4.69
CA THR A 30 -4.96 4.33 -5.82
C THR A 30 -4.18 4.63 -7.09
N THR A 31 -3.49 5.78 -7.16
CA THR A 31 -2.74 6.19 -8.35
C THR A 31 -1.23 6.26 -8.10
N PRO A 32 -0.41 6.17 -9.17
CA PRO A 32 1.03 6.37 -9.09
C PRO A 32 1.44 7.68 -8.41
N GLU A 33 0.77 8.78 -8.74
CA GLU A 33 1.10 10.12 -8.24
C GLU A 33 0.86 10.24 -6.74
N GLU A 34 -0.24 9.67 -6.25
CA GLU A 34 -0.56 9.63 -4.82
C GLU A 34 0.47 8.82 -4.02
N ILE A 35 1.01 7.75 -4.61
CA ILE A 35 2.09 6.96 -4.00
C ILE A 35 3.40 7.75 -3.98
N LEU A 36 3.74 8.48 -5.05
CA LEU A 36 4.99 9.23 -5.16
C LEU A 36 5.09 10.42 -4.19
N VAL A 37 3.96 10.93 -3.68
CA VAL A 37 3.94 12.00 -2.67
C VAL A 37 3.75 11.48 -1.24
N ALA A 38 3.68 10.15 -1.04
CA ALA A 38 3.48 9.57 0.29
C ALA A 38 4.74 9.68 1.17
N ASP A 39 4.56 10.01 2.45
CA ASP A 39 5.66 10.02 3.43
C ASP A 39 5.83 8.67 4.16
N LYS A 40 4.77 7.86 4.20
CA LYS A 40 4.69 6.55 4.86
C LYS A 40 3.64 5.71 4.16
N ILE A 41 3.97 4.46 3.85
CA ILE A 41 3.08 3.56 3.12
C ILE A 41 2.69 2.37 4.00
N LEU A 42 1.41 2.03 3.98
CA LEU A 42 0.92 0.71 4.38
C LEU A 42 0.46 -0.01 3.12
N LEU A 43 1.08 -1.18 2.85
CA LEU A 43 0.73 -2.07 1.75
C LEU A 43 -0.01 -3.28 2.33
N PRO A 44 -1.36 -3.29 2.32
CA PRO A 44 -2.12 -4.42 2.80
C PRO A 44 -2.24 -5.48 1.70
N GLY A 45 -2.65 -6.70 2.03
CA GLY A 45 -3.02 -7.68 1.01
C GLY A 45 -3.63 -8.94 1.60
N VAL A 46 -4.54 -9.57 0.86
CA VAL A 46 -5.06 -10.92 1.11
C VAL A 46 -5.24 -11.65 -0.23
N GLY A 47 -5.26 -12.97 -0.21
CA GLY A 47 -5.46 -13.78 -1.42
C GLY A 47 -4.16 -14.27 -2.04
N ALA A 48 -4.17 -14.49 -3.35
CA ALA A 48 -3.07 -15.10 -4.09
C ALA A 48 -2.04 -14.06 -4.56
N PHE A 49 -0.76 -14.42 -4.47
CA PHE A 49 0.36 -13.55 -4.84
C PHE A 49 0.31 -13.12 -6.31
N ASP A 50 0.08 -14.06 -7.23
CA ASP A 50 0.06 -13.77 -8.66
C ASP A 50 -1.03 -12.76 -9.05
N VAL A 51 -2.22 -12.89 -8.43
CA VAL A 51 -3.34 -11.96 -8.65
C VAL A 51 -2.97 -10.57 -8.14
N ALA A 52 -2.29 -10.48 -7.01
CA ALA A 52 -1.84 -9.22 -6.44
C ALA A 52 -0.81 -8.52 -7.33
N MET A 53 0.18 -9.25 -7.83
CA MET A 53 1.17 -8.72 -8.77
C MET A 53 0.52 -8.26 -10.08
N GLN A 54 -0.45 -9.00 -10.59
CA GLN A 54 -1.22 -8.60 -11.78
C GLN A 54 -2.00 -7.30 -11.55
N GLU A 55 -2.68 -7.16 -10.40
CA GLU A 55 -3.42 -5.93 -10.08
C GLU A 55 -2.50 -4.72 -9.89
N LEU A 56 -1.35 -4.90 -9.22
CA LEU A 56 -0.35 -3.83 -9.08
C LEU A 56 0.22 -3.40 -10.44
N ALA A 57 0.51 -4.36 -11.33
CA ALA A 57 0.99 -4.08 -12.67
C ALA A 57 -0.09 -3.38 -13.52
N ARG A 58 -1.33 -3.88 -13.49
CA ARG A 58 -2.48 -3.32 -14.24
C ARG A 58 -2.78 -1.87 -13.84
N ARG A 59 -2.50 -1.50 -12.59
CA ARG A 59 -2.69 -0.15 -12.04
C ARG A 59 -1.42 0.70 -12.05
N GLU A 60 -0.32 0.18 -12.62
CA GLU A 60 0.97 0.87 -12.74
C GLU A 60 1.59 1.29 -11.39
N LEU A 61 1.28 0.56 -10.31
CA LEU A 61 1.70 0.93 -8.95
C LEU A 61 3.07 0.37 -8.55
N ILE A 62 3.60 -0.60 -9.30
CA ILE A 62 4.86 -1.30 -8.97
C ILE A 62 6.05 -0.32 -8.93
N GLU A 63 6.23 0.48 -9.98
CA GLU A 63 7.38 1.39 -10.07
C GLU A 63 7.33 2.52 -9.03
N PRO A 64 6.19 3.20 -8.78
CA PRO A 64 6.03 4.11 -7.65
C PRO A 64 6.38 3.49 -6.29
N LEU A 65 5.90 2.27 -6.02
CA LEU A 65 6.19 1.56 -4.77
C LEU A 65 7.68 1.25 -4.63
N LYS A 66 8.32 0.76 -5.70
CA LYS A 66 9.77 0.50 -5.74
C LYS A 66 10.58 1.78 -5.58
N HIS A 67 10.19 2.87 -6.22
CA HIS A 67 10.82 4.17 -6.04
C HIS A 67 10.77 4.60 -4.56
N GLN A 68 9.59 4.50 -3.93
CA GLN A 68 9.41 4.85 -2.53
C GLN A 68 10.24 3.96 -1.59
N ALA A 69 10.30 2.65 -1.86
CA ALA A 69 11.03 1.68 -1.04
C ALA A 69 12.56 1.83 -1.19
N LEU A 70 13.06 1.91 -2.42
CA LEU A 70 14.48 1.72 -2.74
C LEU A 70 15.23 3.05 -2.87
N GLN A 71 14.58 4.07 -3.44
CA GLN A 71 15.19 5.38 -3.69
C GLN A 71 14.86 6.36 -2.57
N ALA A 72 13.58 6.65 -2.33
CA ALA A 72 13.16 7.59 -1.28
C ALA A 72 13.37 7.02 0.13
N ARG A 73 13.34 5.69 0.27
CA ARG A 73 13.51 4.95 1.52
C ARG A 73 12.55 5.40 2.63
N ILE A 74 11.32 5.70 2.24
CA ILE A 74 10.28 6.02 3.22
C ILE A 74 9.87 4.75 3.99
N PRO A 75 9.30 4.88 5.20
CA PRO A 75 8.78 3.72 5.93
C PRO A 75 7.64 3.04 5.16
N ILE A 76 7.77 1.73 4.95
CA ILE A 76 6.75 0.88 4.33
C ILE A 76 6.43 -0.29 5.26
N LEU A 77 5.15 -0.50 5.54
CA LEU A 77 4.65 -1.65 6.29
C LEU A 77 3.79 -2.55 5.39
N GLY A 78 4.27 -3.77 5.13
CA GLY A 78 3.49 -4.81 4.47
C GLY A 78 2.67 -5.62 5.48
N ILE A 79 1.39 -5.91 5.19
CA ILE A 79 0.54 -6.78 6.02
C ILE A 79 0.09 -8.02 5.24
N CYS A 80 0.35 -9.20 5.78
CA CYS A 80 0.00 -10.50 5.18
C CYS A 80 0.60 -10.64 3.77
N LEU A 81 -0.22 -10.77 2.72
CA LEU A 81 0.27 -10.78 1.34
C LEU A 81 1.03 -9.49 1.00
N GLY A 82 0.65 -8.35 1.58
CA GLY A 82 1.39 -7.10 1.44
C GLY A 82 2.84 -7.18 1.90
N MET A 83 3.14 -8.03 2.90
CA MET A 83 4.53 -8.30 3.32
C MET A 83 5.25 -9.18 2.30
N GLN A 84 4.57 -10.17 1.72
CA GLN A 84 5.15 -11.05 0.70
C GLN A 84 5.57 -10.28 -0.55
N LEU A 85 4.81 -9.24 -0.91
CA LEU A 85 5.09 -8.35 -2.05
C LEU A 85 6.35 -7.47 -1.86
N LEU A 86 6.88 -7.39 -0.63
CA LEU A 86 8.13 -6.67 -0.34
C LEU A 86 9.38 -7.57 -0.45
N GLY A 87 9.19 -8.89 -0.62
CA GLY A 87 10.25 -9.88 -0.69
C GLY A 87 10.93 -10.00 -2.04
#